data_AF-A0A9P3LB47-F1
#
_entry.id   AF-A0A9P3LB47-F1
#
_cell.length_a   1.000
_cell.length_b   1.000
_cell.length_c   1.000
_cell.angle_alpha   90.00
_cell.angle_beta   90.00
_cell.angle_gamma   90.00
#
_symmetry.space_group_name_H-M   'P 1'
#
loop_
_entity.id
_entity.type
_entity.pdbx_description
1 polymer ?
#
loop_
_entity_poly.entity_id
_entity_poly.type
_entity_poly.pdbx_seq_one_letter_code
_entity_poly.pdbx_strand_id
1 'polypeptide(L)'
;MPSRFPVLSLLYPCKVPGVPSDYSSLHDWERSWEKTFALVYGITGESPSRQVWRDLKQLHEYCVKAHGPNFFGDFNLGVVSRQADLAIDLMDAFARRDFESRWRAYTHEEQQDIILQGLCRTAEMAGRECSLAGSSRFFCPDASLRRLVDRDGEGFLDLAKSLLASNLDTLGICVVHVHYPVFDHIFSSTAKDSQLLPEGVWRKLINDSRSYYLTELVMQILRVLRSETPVHFTSSSQRMKHEISKCNLPPVHTIDDPFLRKVWKTFSSELKANAAEPACAACFKAKADLPARHAYKRCAGCAKIDYEVLYCSRECQVSHWKDGKPPHKEVCGRTHKQVEVAARRRIALPPAPWLPKADPGFTHTPALLHHIVTLRRDKSKDLVYVIFGAEPGNDISVRMPEDTGHARARRAQFLVLRNRAFRNADPDAVHALFVLLSDQLRITIADDVEYTRRVPKLRRQLEGEYGVDVGEAPMPLSAVPQATPGEIGELALLQCPDSLD
;
A
#
# COMPACT_ATOMS: atom_id res chain seq x y z
N MET A 1 18.48 -21.43 22.25
CA MET A 1 18.52 -21.77 20.81
C MET A 1 19.41 -20.76 20.08
N PRO A 2 20.32 -21.16 19.19
CA PRO A 2 21.11 -20.21 18.40
C PRO A 2 20.20 -19.48 17.40
N SER A 3 20.48 -18.20 17.14
CA SER A 3 19.68 -17.29 16.29
C SER A 3 19.44 -17.86 14.90
N ARG A 4 18.18 -17.83 14.43
CA ARG A 4 17.73 -18.35 13.11
C ARG A 4 18.21 -17.54 11.88
N PHE A 5 19.14 -16.58 12.04
CA PHE A 5 19.60 -15.67 10.98
C PHE A 5 21.10 -15.24 11.10
N PRO A 6 22.07 -16.16 11.04
CA PRO A 6 23.49 -15.86 11.19
C PRO A 6 24.10 -14.98 10.09
N VAL A 7 23.50 -14.85 8.90
CA VAL A 7 23.99 -13.90 7.88
C VAL A 7 23.85 -12.45 8.33
N LEU A 8 22.74 -12.09 8.96
CA LEU A 8 22.57 -10.76 9.54
C LEU A 8 23.49 -10.56 10.76
N SER A 9 23.77 -11.61 11.52
CA SER A 9 24.75 -11.56 12.62
C SER A 9 26.21 -11.42 12.18
N LEU A 10 26.51 -11.68 10.90
CA LEU A 10 27.83 -11.44 10.30
C LEU A 10 27.94 -10.02 9.72
N LEU A 11 26.83 -9.44 9.25
CA LEU A 11 26.76 -8.07 8.73
C LEU A 11 26.60 -7.01 9.83
N TYR A 12 26.00 -7.39 10.95
CA TYR A 12 25.80 -6.53 12.10
C TYR A 12 26.38 -7.24 13.34
N PRO A 13 27.44 -6.71 13.97
CA PRO A 13 28.00 -7.30 15.19
C PRO A 13 27.04 -7.28 16.38
N CYS A 14 25.86 -6.66 16.24
CA CYS A 14 24.79 -6.66 17.22
C CYS A 14 23.87 -7.88 16.99
N LYS A 15 23.53 -8.59 18.08
CA LYS A 15 22.51 -9.65 18.03
C LYS A 15 21.22 -9.05 17.48
N VAL A 16 20.75 -9.55 16.33
CA VAL A 16 19.39 -9.27 15.83
C VAL A 16 18.42 -9.61 16.97
N PRO A 17 17.50 -8.69 17.33
CA PRO A 17 16.51 -8.97 18.37
C PRO A 17 15.79 -10.29 18.08
N GLY A 18 15.58 -11.10 19.12
CA GLY A 18 14.74 -12.30 19.04
C GLY A 18 13.31 -12.00 18.59
N VAL A 19 12.51 -13.05 18.46
CA VAL A 19 11.08 -12.88 18.18
C VAL A 19 10.38 -12.30 19.42
N PRO A 20 9.22 -11.61 19.30
CA PRO A 20 8.53 -11.00 20.43
C PRO A 20 8.32 -11.96 21.63
N SER A 21 8.06 -13.24 21.36
CA SER A 21 7.88 -14.29 22.37
C SER A 21 9.12 -14.60 23.22
N ASP A 22 10.30 -14.12 22.82
CA ASP A 22 11.56 -14.32 23.56
C ASP A 22 11.73 -13.29 24.71
N TYR A 23 10.81 -12.32 24.83
CA TYR A 23 10.91 -11.21 25.78
C TYR A 23 9.76 -11.24 26.80
N SER A 24 9.98 -10.61 27.97
CA SER A 24 8.98 -10.47 29.03
C SER A 24 7.79 -9.59 28.65
N SER A 25 7.98 -8.66 27.72
CA SER A 25 6.94 -7.76 27.23
C SER A 25 7.25 -7.26 25.82
N LEU A 26 6.23 -6.74 25.11
CA LEU A 26 6.44 -6.08 23.81
C LEU A 26 7.29 -4.82 23.93
N HIS A 27 7.23 -4.11 25.06
CA HIS A 27 8.09 -2.96 25.34
C HIS A 27 9.57 -3.36 25.46
N ASP A 28 9.87 -4.49 26.11
CA ASP A 28 11.24 -4.99 26.23
C ASP A 28 11.80 -5.44 24.88
N TRP A 29 10.97 -6.11 24.08
CA TRP A 29 11.28 -6.46 22.70
C TRP A 29 11.59 -5.22 21.86
N GLU A 30 10.72 -4.21 21.91
CA GLU A 30 10.88 -2.98 21.15
C GLU A 30 12.13 -2.20 21.59
N ARG A 31 12.36 -2.06 22.90
CA ARG A 31 13.55 -1.37 23.44
C ARG A 31 14.85 -2.06 23.01
N SER A 32 14.86 -3.40 22.97
CA SER A 32 15.98 -4.18 22.45
C SER A 32 16.24 -3.89 20.97
N TRP A 33 15.17 -3.78 20.19
CA TRP A 33 15.24 -3.40 18.78
C TRP A 33 15.73 -1.97 18.58
N GLU A 34 15.15 -0.98 19.26
CA GLU A 34 15.56 0.44 19.16
C GLU A 34 17.02 0.64 19.58
N LYS A 35 17.50 -0.08 20.61
CA LYS A 35 18.92 -0.05 20.99
C LYS A 35 19.80 -0.56 19.85
N THR A 36 19.44 -1.68 19.23
CA THR A 36 20.17 -2.22 18.08
C THR A 36 20.14 -1.23 16.90
N PHE A 37 18.98 -0.65 16.65
CA PHE A 37 18.79 0.34 15.59
C PHE A 37 19.64 1.60 15.81
N ALA A 38 19.66 2.13 17.03
CA ALA A 38 20.47 3.28 17.41
C ALA A 38 21.98 3.01 17.27
N LEU A 39 22.44 1.76 17.45
CA LEU A 39 23.84 1.41 17.17
C LEU A 39 24.15 1.48 15.66
N VAL A 40 23.18 1.12 14.81
CA VAL A 40 23.33 1.14 13.35
C VAL A 40 23.23 2.56 12.78
N TYR A 41 22.32 3.39 13.29
CA TYR A 41 22.01 4.71 12.74
C TYR A 41 22.51 5.90 13.59
N GLY A 42 22.80 5.69 14.88
CA GLY A 42 23.11 6.75 15.84
C GLY A 42 24.59 6.87 16.24
N ILE A 43 25.45 5.87 15.95
CA ILE A 43 26.87 5.93 16.35
C ILE A 43 27.71 6.80 15.41
N THR A 44 27.36 6.95 14.14
CA THR A 44 28.37 7.40 13.18
C THR A 44 28.19 8.83 12.68
N GLY A 45 27.01 9.29 12.27
CA GLY A 45 26.97 10.43 11.32
C GLY A 45 27.73 10.15 10.00
N GLU A 46 28.45 9.04 9.92
CA GLU A 46 29.05 8.41 8.76
C GLU A 46 28.12 7.29 8.30
N SER A 47 28.03 7.12 6.99
CA SER A 47 27.36 6.00 6.33
C SER A 47 27.74 4.65 7.00
N PRO A 48 26.87 3.61 6.98
CA PRO A 48 27.27 2.24 7.32
C PRO A 48 28.65 1.94 6.73
N SER A 49 29.50 1.18 7.45
CA SER A 49 30.87 0.98 6.98
C SER A 49 30.89 0.48 5.54
N ARG A 50 31.85 0.92 4.71
CA ARG A 50 32.01 0.47 3.31
C ARG A 50 32.03 -1.07 3.16
N GLN A 51 32.30 -1.80 4.24
CA GLN A 51 32.23 -3.26 4.27
C GLN A 51 30.78 -3.77 4.29
N VAL A 52 29.92 -3.25 5.17
CA VAL A 52 28.49 -3.61 5.20
C VAL A 52 27.84 -3.36 3.83
N TRP A 53 28.22 -2.27 3.17
CA TRP A 53 27.78 -1.97 1.81
C TRP A 53 28.24 -2.99 0.76
N ARG A 54 29.51 -3.42 0.82
CA ARG A 54 30.04 -4.44 -0.09
C ARG A 54 29.32 -5.77 0.10
N ASP A 55 29.09 -6.17 1.35
CA ASP A 55 28.47 -7.46 1.64
C ASP A 55 26.98 -7.48 1.24
N LEU A 56 26.26 -6.37 1.46
CA LEU A 56 24.88 -6.20 0.99
C LEU A 56 24.79 -6.17 -0.55
N LYS A 57 25.74 -5.51 -1.24
CA LYS A 57 25.84 -5.49 -2.70
C LYS A 57 26.08 -6.90 -3.27
N GLN A 58 26.89 -7.72 -2.62
CA GLN A 58 27.14 -9.10 -3.06
C GLN A 58 25.95 -10.02 -2.80
N LEU A 59 25.21 -9.81 -1.69
CA LEU A 59 23.94 -10.49 -1.47
C LEU A 59 22.92 -10.12 -2.56
N HIS A 60 22.93 -8.89 -3.06
CA HIS A 60 22.10 -8.45 -4.17
C HIS A 60 22.46 -9.12 -5.50
N GLU A 61 23.73 -9.03 -5.91
CA GLU A 61 24.23 -9.66 -7.15
C GLU A 61 23.89 -11.15 -7.14
N TYR A 62 23.94 -11.76 -5.96
CA TYR A 62 23.45 -13.09 -5.74
C TYR A 62 21.94 -13.23 -5.95
N CYS A 63 21.09 -12.46 -5.25
CA CYS A 63 19.63 -12.54 -5.43
C CYS A 63 19.21 -12.34 -6.90
N VAL A 64 19.85 -11.42 -7.63
CA VAL A 64 19.62 -11.21 -9.07
C VAL A 64 20.01 -12.45 -9.87
N LYS A 65 21.19 -13.03 -9.60
CA LYS A 65 21.68 -14.23 -10.28
C LYS A 65 20.86 -15.48 -9.94
N ALA A 66 20.32 -15.54 -8.72
CA ALA A 66 19.67 -16.69 -8.12
C ALA A 66 18.17 -16.76 -8.45
N HIS A 67 17.49 -15.60 -8.51
CA HIS A 67 16.05 -15.51 -8.76
C HIS A 67 15.72 -14.89 -10.12
N GLY A 68 16.74 -14.52 -10.89
CA GLY A 68 16.60 -13.86 -12.19
C GLY A 68 16.08 -12.41 -12.09
N PRO A 69 16.06 -11.69 -13.21
CA PRO A 69 15.54 -10.32 -13.26
C PRO A 69 14.04 -10.23 -12.91
N ASN A 70 13.29 -11.34 -13.01
CA ASN A 70 11.86 -11.39 -12.79
C ASN A 70 11.45 -11.25 -11.31
N PHE A 71 12.32 -11.64 -10.37
CA PHE A 71 12.04 -11.55 -8.93
C PHE A 71 11.68 -10.14 -8.48
N PHE A 72 12.41 -9.13 -8.98
CA PHE A 72 12.18 -7.73 -8.63
C PHE A 72 10.86 -7.20 -9.18
N GLY A 73 10.47 -7.65 -10.37
CA GLY A 73 9.19 -7.30 -10.95
C GLY A 73 8.03 -7.87 -10.14
N ASP A 74 8.11 -9.14 -9.75
CA ASP A 74 7.07 -9.80 -8.94
C ASP A 74 6.98 -9.20 -7.54
N PHE A 75 8.13 -8.91 -6.93
CA PHE A 75 8.18 -8.24 -5.64
C PHE A 75 7.55 -6.86 -5.71
N ASN A 76 7.97 -6.04 -6.68
CA ASN A 76 7.44 -4.69 -6.89
C ASN A 76 5.92 -4.70 -7.11
N LEU A 77 5.41 -5.60 -7.95
CA LEU A 77 3.98 -5.80 -8.14
C LEU A 77 3.25 -6.17 -6.85
N GLY A 78 3.85 -7.02 -6.02
CA GLY A 78 3.34 -7.34 -4.69
C GLY A 78 3.22 -6.11 -3.81
N VAL A 79 4.26 -5.27 -3.77
CA VAL A 79 4.24 -4.00 -3.01
C VAL A 79 3.16 -3.06 -3.53
N VAL A 80 3.08 -2.85 -4.84
CA VAL A 80 2.09 -1.97 -5.48
C VAL A 80 0.66 -2.42 -5.18
N SER A 81 0.39 -3.73 -5.29
CA SER A 81 -0.92 -4.29 -4.96
C SER A 81 -1.28 -4.06 -3.49
N ARG A 82 -0.33 -4.29 -2.57
CA ARG A 82 -0.55 -4.06 -1.14
C ARG A 82 -0.78 -2.60 -0.80
N GLN A 83 -0.04 -1.70 -1.41
CA GLN A 83 -0.23 -0.27 -1.21
C GLN A 83 -1.58 0.20 -1.74
N ALA A 84 -2.07 -0.37 -2.84
CA ALA A 84 -3.40 -0.06 -3.33
C ALA A 84 -4.50 -0.55 -2.37
N ASP A 85 -4.38 -1.77 -1.84
CA ASP A 85 -5.30 -2.29 -0.82
C ASP A 85 -5.29 -1.40 0.43
N LEU A 86 -4.10 -1.09 0.96
CA LEU A 86 -3.93 -0.19 2.10
C LEU A 86 -4.52 1.19 1.83
N ALA A 87 -4.30 1.75 0.65
CA ALA A 87 -4.78 3.07 0.31
C ALA A 87 -6.30 3.13 0.29
N ILE A 88 -6.98 2.11 -0.25
CA ILE A 88 -8.44 1.99 -0.19
C ILE A 88 -8.92 1.96 1.26
N ASP A 89 -8.29 1.14 2.09
CA ASP A 89 -8.62 1.00 3.51
C ASP A 89 -8.40 2.29 4.31
N LEU A 90 -7.32 3.01 4.04
CA LEU A 90 -7.02 4.29 4.67
C LEU A 90 -7.98 5.38 4.21
N MET A 91 -8.21 5.50 2.90
CA MET A 91 -9.17 6.46 2.32
C MET A 91 -10.55 6.30 2.96
N ASP A 92 -11.04 5.07 3.11
CA ASP A 92 -12.31 4.78 3.81
C ASP A 92 -12.25 5.14 5.30
N ALA A 93 -11.17 4.79 6.00
CA ALA A 93 -10.99 5.12 7.41
C ALA A 93 -11.00 6.64 7.65
N PHE A 94 -10.24 7.41 6.87
CA PHE A 94 -10.19 8.87 6.96
C PHE A 94 -11.53 9.51 6.60
N ALA A 95 -12.24 9.00 5.59
CA ALA A 95 -13.50 9.59 5.13
C ALA A 95 -14.70 9.28 6.04
N ARG A 96 -14.83 8.05 6.55
CA ARG A 96 -16.08 7.57 7.16
C ARG A 96 -16.03 7.37 8.66
N ARG A 97 -14.86 7.04 9.20
CA ARG A 97 -14.75 6.45 10.54
C ARG A 97 -14.28 7.44 11.60
N ASP A 98 -14.22 8.72 11.24
CA ASP A 98 -13.64 9.78 12.08
C ASP A 98 -12.28 9.34 12.65
N PHE A 99 -11.51 8.64 11.80
CA PHE A 99 -10.38 7.84 12.23
C PHE A 99 -9.33 8.68 12.94
N GLU A 100 -9.05 9.88 12.44
CA GLU A 100 -8.07 10.77 13.04
C GLU A 100 -8.49 11.26 14.42
N SER A 101 -9.74 11.70 14.57
CA SER A 101 -10.25 12.18 15.86
C SER A 101 -10.27 11.05 16.89
N ARG A 102 -10.69 9.84 16.47
CA ARG A 102 -10.64 8.65 17.32
C ARG A 102 -9.22 8.27 17.70
N TRP A 103 -8.28 8.35 16.75
CA TRP A 103 -6.87 8.07 17.01
C TRP A 103 -6.28 9.06 18.05
N ARG A 104 -6.58 10.35 17.90
CA ARG A 104 -6.18 11.41 18.84
C ARG A 104 -6.86 11.32 20.20
N ALA A 105 -8.03 10.68 20.27
CA ALA A 105 -8.75 10.48 21.53
C ALA A 105 -8.16 9.36 22.39
N TYR A 106 -7.36 8.45 21.82
CA TYR A 106 -6.62 7.47 22.62
C TYR A 106 -5.55 8.17 23.47
N THR A 107 -5.38 7.67 24.68
CA THR A 107 -4.25 8.06 25.52
C THR A 107 -2.93 7.62 24.87
N HIS A 108 -1.84 8.28 25.24
CA HIS A 108 -0.51 7.91 24.75
C HIS A 108 -0.15 6.44 25.04
N GLU A 109 -0.59 5.88 26.18
CA GLU A 109 -0.37 4.47 26.53
C GLU A 109 -1.17 3.51 25.62
N GLU A 110 -2.44 3.82 25.34
CA GLU A 110 -3.25 3.05 24.39
C GLU A 110 -2.66 3.10 22.97
N GLN A 111 -2.22 4.27 22.52
CA GLN A 111 -1.55 4.43 21.22
C GLN A 111 -0.28 3.55 21.15
N GLN A 112 0.54 3.55 22.22
CA GLN A 112 1.74 2.71 22.29
C GLN A 112 1.42 1.22 22.20
N ASP A 113 0.42 0.74 22.96
CA ASP A 113 0.04 -0.67 22.95
C ASP A 113 -0.47 -1.11 21.56
N ILE A 114 -1.33 -0.30 20.93
CA ILE A 114 -1.85 -0.55 19.58
C ILE A 114 -0.70 -0.65 18.57
N ILE A 115 0.27 0.28 18.62
CA ILE A 115 1.43 0.28 17.73
C ILE A 115 2.33 -0.93 17.97
N LEU A 116 2.59 -1.29 19.23
CA LEU A 116 3.39 -2.46 19.59
C LEU A 116 2.75 -3.76 19.11
N GLN A 117 1.43 -3.89 19.23
CA GLN A 117 0.70 -5.02 18.65
C GLN A 117 0.84 -5.06 17.12
N GLY A 118 0.73 -3.91 16.45
CA GLY A 118 0.94 -3.79 15.00
C GLY A 118 2.36 -4.20 14.56
N LEU A 119 3.39 -3.74 15.29
CA LEU A 119 4.79 -4.11 15.07
C LEU A 119 5.01 -5.62 15.28
N CYS A 120 4.45 -6.18 16.34
CA CYS A 120 4.52 -7.60 16.66
C CYS A 120 3.90 -8.45 15.54
N ARG A 121 2.66 -8.13 15.13
CA ARG A 121 1.95 -8.83 14.04
C ARG A 121 2.74 -8.77 12.73
N THR A 122 3.30 -7.62 12.40
CA THR A 122 4.13 -7.45 11.20
C THR A 122 5.42 -8.29 11.26
N ALA A 123 6.08 -8.33 12.42
CA ALA A 123 7.28 -9.14 12.63
C ALA A 123 6.97 -10.66 12.56
N GLU A 124 5.85 -11.11 13.13
CA GLU A 124 5.41 -12.50 13.06
C GLU A 124 5.07 -12.93 11.63
N MET A 125 4.42 -12.06 10.86
CA MET A 125 4.15 -12.29 9.44
C MET A 125 5.48 -12.45 8.68
N ALA A 126 6.39 -11.51 8.88
CA ALA A 126 7.70 -11.53 8.23
C ALA A 126 8.53 -12.80 8.56
N GLY A 127 8.50 -13.25 9.81
CA GLY A 127 9.18 -14.47 10.25
C GLY A 127 8.63 -15.75 9.61
N ARG A 128 7.36 -15.77 9.19
CA ARG A 128 6.75 -16.90 8.48
C ARG A 128 7.03 -16.89 6.99
N GLU A 129 7.25 -15.73 6.38
CA GLU A 129 7.38 -15.61 4.93
C GLU A 129 8.78 -15.88 4.37
N CYS A 130 9.76 -16.30 5.19
CA CYS A 130 11.18 -16.47 4.77
C CYS A 130 11.74 -15.25 4.03
N SER A 131 11.19 -14.07 4.26
CA SER A 131 11.47 -12.91 3.43
C SER A 131 12.35 -11.92 4.18
N LEU A 132 13.11 -11.17 3.40
CA LEU A 132 13.79 -9.95 3.79
C LEU A 132 12.94 -9.05 4.69
N ALA A 133 11.60 -9.17 4.72
CA ALA A 133 10.67 -8.42 5.57
C ALA A 133 11.04 -8.40 7.07
N GLY A 134 11.56 -9.50 7.63
CA GLY A 134 11.91 -9.54 9.07
C GLY A 134 13.11 -8.64 9.35
N SER A 135 14.02 -8.59 8.38
CA SER A 135 15.11 -7.63 8.33
C SER A 135 14.71 -6.27 7.75
N SER A 136 13.60 -6.14 7.03
CA SER A 136 13.21 -4.89 6.37
C SER A 136 12.94 -3.80 7.38
N ARG A 137 12.53 -4.15 8.60
CA ARG A 137 12.43 -3.21 9.71
C ARG A 137 13.73 -2.44 9.94
N PHE A 138 14.90 -3.06 9.72
CA PHE A 138 16.20 -2.38 9.81
C PHE A 138 16.37 -1.24 8.81
N PHE A 139 15.60 -1.24 7.72
CA PHE A 139 15.55 -0.15 6.73
C PHE A 139 14.44 0.86 7.02
N CYS A 140 13.71 0.71 8.12
CA CYS A 140 12.52 1.50 8.47
C CYS A 140 12.72 2.25 9.80
N PRO A 141 13.57 3.29 9.87
CA PRO A 141 13.68 4.16 11.07
C PRO A 141 12.33 4.76 11.51
N ASP A 142 11.47 5.00 10.54
CA ASP A 142 10.11 5.49 10.67
C ASP A 142 9.14 4.46 11.28
N ALA A 143 9.55 3.19 11.42
CA ALA A 143 8.81 2.13 12.10
C ALA A 143 9.28 1.86 13.54
N SER A 144 9.87 2.85 14.20
CA SER A 144 10.17 2.80 15.64
C SER A 144 8.96 3.25 16.46
N LEU A 145 8.73 2.63 17.62
CA LEU A 145 7.66 3.05 18.53
C LEU A 145 7.78 4.54 18.83
N ARG A 146 8.98 5.01 19.19
CA ARG A 146 9.24 6.43 19.47
C ARG A 146 8.78 7.35 18.36
N ARG A 147 8.98 6.99 17.09
CA ARG A 147 8.59 7.83 15.96
C ARG A 147 7.09 7.79 15.71
N LEU A 148 6.47 6.64 15.87
CA LEU A 148 5.04 6.45 15.58
C LEU A 148 4.14 7.13 16.64
N VAL A 149 4.58 7.20 17.89
CA VAL A 149 3.86 7.93 18.96
C VAL A 149 4.28 9.40 19.11
N ASP A 150 5.22 9.87 18.29
CA ASP A 150 5.73 11.24 18.35
C ASP A 150 4.59 12.26 18.14
N ARG A 151 4.68 13.39 18.85
CA ARG A 151 3.66 14.47 18.86
C ARG A 151 2.24 13.93 19.08
N ASP A 152 2.03 13.22 20.20
CA ASP A 152 0.72 12.67 20.60
C ASP A 152 0.08 11.74 19.55
N GLY A 153 0.92 10.94 18.89
CA GLY A 153 0.50 9.96 17.89
C GLY A 153 0.41 10.48 16.45
N GLU A 154 0.73 11.74 16.18
CA GLU A 154 0.76 12.28 14.80
C GLU A 154 1.80 11.57 13.92
N GLY A 155 2.87 11.02 14.51
CA GLY A 155 3.87 10.25 13.76
C GLY A 155 3.28 9.07 12.96
N PHE A 156 2.30 8.37 13.53
CA PHE A 156 1.59 7.30 12.82
C PHE A 156 0.67 7.83 11.72
N LEU A 157 -0.06 8.92 11.96
CA LEU A 157 -0.93 9.54 10.96
C LEU A 157 -0.13 10.05 9.76
N ASP A 158 1.03 10.68 10.00
CA ASP A 158 1.94 11.14 8.97
C ASP A 158 2.45 9.97 8.12
N LEU A 159 2.85 8.86 8.75
CA LEU A 159 3.27 7.66 8.03
C LEU A 159 2.13 7.09 7.18
N ALA A 160 0.94 6.93 7.75
CA ALA A 160 -0.23 6.42 7.03
C ALA A 160 -0.57 7.29 5.81
N LYS A 161 -0.58 8.61 5.96
CA LYS A 161 -0.82 9.56 4.87
C LYS A 161 0.29 9.53 3.82
N SER A 162 1.55 9.36 4.22
CA SER A 162 2.69 9.29 3.28
C SER A 162 2.67 8.05 2.38
N LEU A 163 1.97 6.99 2.78
CA LEU A 163 1.76 5.78 1.98
C LEU A 163 0.59 5.91 1.00
N LEU A 164 -0.22 6.96 1.11
CA LEU A 164 -1.24 7.28 0.11
C LEU A 164 -0.60 7.93 -1.10
N ALA A 165 -0.97 7.45 -2.29
CA ALA A 165 -0.59 8.12 -3.52
C ALA A 165 -1.22 9.51 -3.56
N SER A 166 -0.43 10.56 -3.84
CA SER A 166 -0.93 11.92 -4.04
C SER A 166 -1.85 12.05 -5.27
N ASN A 167 -1.81 11.06 -6.17
CA ASN A 167 -2.65 11.00 -7.36
C ASN A 167 -3.22 9.58 -7.55
N LEU A 168 -4.55 9.49 -7.68
CA LEU A 168 -5.25 8.23 -7.97
C LEU A 168 -4.79 7.55 -9.26
N ASP A 169 -4.32 8.31 -10.23
CA ASP A 169 -3.84 7.77 -11.51
C ASP A 169 -2.50 7.04 -11.33
N THR A 170 -1.80 7.24 -10.21
CA THR A 170 -0.59 6.49 -9.85
C THR A 170 -0.88 5.30 -8.93
N LEU A 171 -2.10 5.23 -8.38
CA LEU A 171 -2.52 4.17 -7.48
C LEU A 171 -2.50 2.82 -8.21
N GLY A 172 -1.74 1.86 -7.68
CA GLY A 172 -1.61 0.55 -8.31
C GLY A 172 -0.68 0.51 -9.53
N ILE A 173 0.05 1.59 -9.81
CA ILE A 173 1.01 1.66 -10.93
C ILE A 173 2.46 1.63 -10.44
N CYS A 174 2.78 2.43 -9.42
CA CYS A 174 4.12 2.56 -8.88
C CYS A 174 4.12 2.40 -7.36
N VAL A 175 5.28 2.00 -6.82
CA VAL A 175 5.47 1.95 -5.37
C VAL A 175 5.55 3.37 -4.84
N VAL A 176 4.76 3.65 -3.81
CA VAL A 176 4.87 4.87 -3.02
C VAL A 176 6.04 4.69 -2.05
N HIS A 177 7.07 5.52 -2.19
CA HIS A 177 8.23 5.51 -1.31
C HIS A 177 8.06 6.58 -0.24
N VAL A 178 8.15 6.17 1.02
CA VAL A 178 8.10 7.09 2.15
C VAL A 178 9.45 7.79 2.27
N HIS A 179 9.47 9.12 2.28
CA HIS A 179 10.72 9.87 2.48
C HIS A 179 11.13 9.87 3.95
N TYR A 180 12.41 9.63 4.20
CA TYR A 180 12.96 9.77 5.55
C TYR A 180 14.39 10.30 5.47
N PRO A 181 14.68 11.52 5.96
CA PRO A 181 15.91 12.24 5.63
C PRO A 181 17.20 11.46 5.88
N VAL A 182 17.32 10.73 6.99
CA VAL A 182 18.53 9.95 7.30
C VAL A 182 18.66 8.76 6.36
N PHE A 183 17.54 8.06 6.09
CA PHE A 183 17.53 6.94 5.16
C PHE A 183 17.82 7.45 3.74
N ASP A 184 17.13 8.49 3.29
CA ASP A 184 17.34 9.09 1.98
C ASP A 184 18.76 9.63 1.84
N HIS A 185 19.37 10.19 2.89
CA HIS A 185 20.77 10.59 2.86
C HIS A 185 21.71 9.37 2.68
N ILE A 186 21.48 8.29 3.42
CA ILE A 186 22.28 7.07 3.37
C ILE A 186 22.10 6.33 2.03
N PHE A 187 20.90 6.35 1.48
CA PHE A 187 20.50 5.57 0.30
C PHE A 187 20.25 6.42 -0.95
N SER A 188 20.52 7.73 -0.96
CA SER A 188 20.39 8.57 -2.16
C SER A 188 21.48 8.27 -3.17
N SER A 189 21.18 8.48 -4.46
CA SER A 189 22.19 8.45 -5.51
C SER A 189 22.91 9.77 -5.54
N THR A 190 24.24 9.77 -5.51
CA THR A 190 24.94 10.87 -6.18
C THR A 190 24.77 10.67 -7.69
N ALA A 191 24.80 11.75 -8.46
CA ALA A 191 24.71 11.69 -9.93
C ALA A 191 25.81 10.82 -10.57
N LYS A 192 26.90 10.54 -9.82
CA LYS A 192 28.00 9.67 -10.24
C LYS A 192 27.69 8.18 -10.09
N ASP A 193 26.85 7.81 -9.12
CA ASP A 193 26.52 6.39 -8.83
C ASP A 193 25.55 5.80 -9.86
N SER A 194 24.81 6.66 -10.57
CA SER A 194 23.82 6.27 -11.60
C SER A 194 24.43 5.53 -12.80
N GLN A 195 25.75 5.61 -13.00
CA GLN A 195 26.44 4.98 -14.13
C GLN A 195 26.86 3.53 -13.86
N LEU A 196 26.84 3.06 -12.61
CA LEU A 196 27.14 1.68 -12.24
C LEU A 196 25.83 0.88 -12.14
N LEU A 197 25.50 0.16 -13.21
CA LEU A 197 24.31 -0.69 -13.37
C LEU A 197 23.89 -1.58 -12.16
N PRO A 198 24.80 -2.07 -11.28
CA PRO A 198 24.40 -2.85 -10.10
C PRO A 198 23.77 -2.04 -8.95
N GLU A 199 24.09 -0.75 -8.80
CA GLU A 199 23.72 0.01 -7.60
C GLU A 199 22.26 0.52 -7.62
N GLY A 200 21.75 0.86 -8.81
CA GLY A 200 20.36 1.30 -8.97
C GLY A 200 19.34 0.22 -8.63
N VAL A 201 19.62 -1.04 -8.97
CA VAL A 201 18.70 -2.17 -8.73
C VAL A 201 18.63 -2.51 -7.23
N TRP A 202 19.76 -2.49 -6.53
CA TRP A 202 19.79 -2.75 -5.09
C TRP A 202 19.05 -1.68 -4.29
N ARG A 203 19.32 -0.40 -4.59
CA ARG A 203 18.62 0.73 -3.97
C ARG A 203 17.11 0.60 -4.16
N LYS A 204 16.69 0.26 -5.37
CA LYS A 204 15.28 -0.02 -5.66
C LYS A 204 14.74 -1.16 -4.80
N LEU A 205 15.47 -2.26 -4.63
CA LEU A 205 15.03 -3.37 -3.78
C LEU A 205 14.87 -2.95 -2.32
N ILE A 206 15.83 -2.22 -1.74
CA ILE A 206 15.74 -1.73 -0.36
C ILE A 206 14.53 -0.81 -0.23
N ASN A 207 14.35 0.13 -1.16
CA ASN A 207 13.22 1.05 -1.15
C ASN A 207 11.88 0.31 -1.27
N ASP A 208 11.77 -0.65 -2.19
CA ASP A 208 10.58 -1.50 -2.33
C ASP A 208 10.34 -2.32 -1.05
N SER A 209 11.41 -2.85 -0.43
CA SER A 209 11.33 -3.66 0.80
C SER A 209 10.93 -2.85 2.02
N ARG A 210 11.40 -1.61 2.11
CA ARG A 210 10.99 -0.63 3.09
C ARG A 210 9.52 -0.25 2.89
N SER A 211 9.14 0.12 1.66
CA SER A 211 7.75 0.42 1.31
C SER A 211 6.82 -0.74 1.64
N TYR A 212 7.22 -1.99 1.34
CA TYR A 212 6.46 -3.18 1.69
C TYR A 212 6.26 -3.31 3.21
N TYR A 213 7.34 -3.20 3.99
CA TYR A 213 7.28 -3.33 5.44
C TYR A 213 6.38 -2.27 6.09
N LEU A 214 6.56 -1.00 5.70
CA LEU A 214 5.73 0.11 6.20
C LEU A 214 4.26 -0.06 5.83
N THR A 215 3.99 -0.54 4.61
CA THR A 215 2.62 -0.85 4.16
C THR A 215 1.98 -1.92 5.05
N GLU A 216 2.65 -3.04 5.26
CA GLU A 216 2.14 -4.11 6.11
C GLU A 216 1.99 -3.67 7.57
N LEU A 217 2.92 -2.84 8.08
CA LEU A 217 2.83 -2.27 9.42
C LEU A 217 1.57 -1.43 9.61
N VAL A 218 1.31 -0.46 8.73
CA VAL A 218 0.12 0.37 8.82
C VAL A 218 -1.13 -0.49 8.69
N MET A 219 -1.15 -1.48 7.78
CA MET A 219 -2.26 -2.43 7.69
C MET A 219 -2.49 -3.19 9.02
N GLN A 220 -1.45 -3.70 9.67
CA GLN A 220 -1.62 -4.42 10.94
C GLN A 220 -2.10 -3.50 12.07
N ILE A 221 -1.64 -2.24 12.13
CA ILE A 221 -2.12 -1.26 13.12
C ILE A 221 -3.61 -0.97 12.89
N LEU A 222 -4.04 -0.75 11.65
CA LEU A 222 -5.46 -0.56 11.32
C LEU A 222 -6.32 -1.77 11.73
N ARG A 223 -5.80 -2.98 11.57
CA ARG A 223 -6.50 -4.21 12.01
C ARG A 223 -6.61 -4.30 13.52
N VAL A 224 -5.57 -3.93 14.26
CA VAL A 224 -5.62 -3.87 15.73
C VAL A 224 -6.72 -2.89 16.17
N LEU A 225 -6.77 -1.70 15.57
CA LEU A 225 -7.79 -0.68 15.85
C LEU A 225 -9.23 -1.13 15.56
N ARG A 226 -9.39 -2.05 14.60
CA ARG A 226 -10.69 -2.65 14.24
C ARG A 226 -10.99 -3.93 15.04
N SER A 227 -10.12 -4.32 15.97
CA SER A 227 -10.19 -5.59 16.69
C SER A 227 -10.23 -6.82 15.76
N GLU A 228 -9.63 -6.70 14.57
CA GLU A 228 -9.53 -7.78 13.60
C GLU A 228 -8.41 -8.76 14.00
N THR A 229 -8.64 -10.05 13.78
CA THR A 229 -7.60 -11.06 13.96
C THR A 229 -6.54 -10.94 12.86
N PRO A 230 -5.27 -11.30 13.13
CA PRO A 230 -4.24 -11.31 12.10
C PRO A 230 -4.66 -12.21 10.94
N VAL A 231 -4.66 -11.66 9.72
CA VAL A 231 -4.88 -12.48 8.52
C VAL A 231 -3.61 -13.28 8.28
N HIS A 232 -3.64 -14.57 8.60
CA HIS A 232 -2.57 -15.47 8.23
C HIS A 232 -2.60 -15.68 6.71
N PHE A 233 -1.63 -15.10 5.98
CA PHE A 233 -1.48 -15.37 4.55
C PHE A 233 -1.04 -16.82 4.35
N THR A 234 -1.99 -17.66 3.96
CA THR A 234 -1.75 -19.08 3.69
C THR A 234 -1.23 -19.34 2.28
N SER A 235 -1.25 -18.35 1.34
CA SER A 235 -1.09 -18.63 -0.10
C SER A 235 0.06 -17.95 -0.85
N SER A 236 0.44 -16.70 -0.53
CA SER A 236 1.43 -15.94 -1.34
C SER A 236 2.88 -16.19 -0.94
N SER A 237 3.14 -16.43 0.34
CA SER A 237 4.50 -16.61 0.88
C SER A 237 5.19 -17.89 0.42
N GLN A 238 4.43 -18.95 0.15
CA GLN A 238 4.99 -20.20 -0.38
C GLN A 238 5.52 -20.06 -1.82
N ARG A 239 4.93 -19.16 -2.62
CA ARG A 239 5.38 -18.88 -3.98
C ARG A 239 6.79 -18.30 -3.99
N MET A 240 7.06 -17.36 -3.07
CA MET A 240 8.41 -16.79 -2.89
C MET A 240 9.40 -17.84 -2.35
N LYS A 241 8.99 -18.68 -1.40
CA LYS A 241 9.85 -19.76 -0.88
C LYS A 241 10.23 -20.80 -1.93
N HIS A 242 9.34 -21.09 -2.88
CA HIS A 242 9.61 -22.04 -3.96
C HIS A 242 10.60 -21.49 -5.00
N GLU A 243 10.53 -20.19 -5.34
CA GLU A 243 11.51 -19.53 -6.20
C GLU A 243 12.89 -19.43 -5.53
N ILE A 244 12.93 -19.29 -4.19
CA ILE A 244 14.16 -19.34 -3.41
C ILE A 244 14.81 -20.74 -3.44
N SER A 245 14.01 -21.81 -3.57
CA SER A 245 14.51 -23.19 -3.62
C SER A 245 15.19 -23.57 -4.94
N LYS A 246 15.01 -22.80 -6.02
CA LYS A 246 15.51 -23.12 -7.38
C LYS A 246 16.83 -22.45 -7.74
N CYS A 247 17.40 -21.71 -6.81
CA CYS A 247 18.66 -21.05 -7.02
C CYS A 247 19.78 -22.08 -7.22
N ASN A 248 20.26 -22.23 -8.46
CA ASN A 248 21.54 -22.87 -8.74
C ASN A 248 22.64 -21.96 -8.18
N LEU A 249 22.88 -22.09 -6.88
CA LEU A 249 23.95 -21.42 -6.16
C LEU A 249 25.26 -21.67 -6.90
N PRO A 250 25.99 -20.63 -7.36
CA PRO A 250 27.35 -20.83 -7.84
C PRO A 250 28.15 -21.54 -6.75
N PRO A 251 29.00 -22.50 -7.10
CA PRO A 251 29.71 -23.25 -6.09
C PRO A 251 30.65 -22.34 -5.29
N VAL A 252 30.73 -22.61 -3.98
CA VAL A 252 31.39 -21.81 -2.93
C VAL A 252 32.83 -21.36 -3.30
N HIS A 253 33.49 -22.10 -4.19
CA HIS A 253 34.84 -21.84 -4.67
C HIS A 253 34.97 -20.66 -5.65
N THR A 254 33.87 -20.11 -6.15
CA THR A 254 33.87 -18.92 -7.05
C THR A 254 33.94 -17.59 -6.29
N ILE A 255 33.98 -17.62 -4.96
CA ILE A 255 34.08 -16.44 -4.09
C ILE A 255 35.51 -16.38 -3.53
N ASP A 256 36.28 -15.40 -3.97
CA ASP A 256 37.71 -15.24 -3.60
C ASP A 256 37.90 -14.71 -2.18
N ASP A 257 36.89 -14.05 -1.61
CA ASP A 257 36.95 -13.52 -0.25
C ASP A 257 36.59 -14.61 0.80
N PRO A 258 37.47 -14.89 1.78
CA PRO A 258 37.25 -15.92 2.80
C PRO A 258 36.09 -15.64 3.75
N PHE A 259 35.83 -14.36 4.06
CA PHE A 259 34.71 -13.96 4.91
C PHE A 259 33.39 -14.20 4.18
N LEU A 260 33.30 -13.76 2.92
CA LEU A 260 32.13 -14.02 2.09
C LEU A 260 31.92 -15.50 1.84
N ARG A 261 33.00 -16.28 1.70
CA ARG A 261 32.90 -17.73 1.57
C ARG A 261 32.29 -18.38 2.81
N LYS A 262 32.58 -17.86 4.01
CA LYS A 262 31.99 -18.29 5.28
C LYS A 262 30.53 -17.84 5.39
N VAL A 263 30.24 -16.56 5.13
CA VAL A 263 28.87 -16.00 5.07
C VAL A 263 28.03 -16.82 4.09
N TRP A 264 28.57 -17.14 2.92
CA TRP A 264 27.94 -17.92 1.87
C TRP A 264 27.72 -19.37 2.26
N LYS A 265 28.69 -20.03 2.90
CA LYS A 265 28.53 -21.42 3.35
C LYS A 265 27.42 -21.50 4.40
N THR A 266 27.39 -20.55 5.34
CA THR A 266 26.34 -20.43 6.34
C THR A 266 24.99 -20.12 5.68
N PHE A 267 24.90 -19.07 4.88
CA PHE A 267 23.68 -18.69 4.16
C PHE A 267 23.17 -19.82 3.28
N SER A 268 24.02 -20.45 2.46
CA SER A 268 23.65 -21.55 1.57
C SER A 268 23.20 -22.77 2.35
N SER A 269 23.83 -23.09 3.49
CA SER A 269 23.38 -24.18 4.36
C SER A 269 22.00 -23.89 4.95
N GLU A 270 21.72 -22.64 5.31
CA GLU A 270 20.44 -22.23 5.86
C GLU A 270 19.37 -22.06 4.82
N LEU A 271 19.71 -21.53 3.66
CA LEU A 271 18.81 -21.36 2.53
C LEU A 271 18.51 -22.73 1.92
N LYS A 272 19.40 -23.73 2.03
CA LYS A 272 19.08 -25.14 1.73
C LYS A 272 18.27 -25.81 2.84
N ALA A 273 18.54 -25.49 4.11
CA ALA A 273 17.77 -26.01 5.25
C ALA A 273 16.35 -25.40 5.33
N ASN A 274 16.18 -24.16 4.83
CA ASN A 274 14.95 -23.37 4.83
C ASN A 274 14.36 -23.19 3.43
N ALA A 275 15.02 -23.69 2.37
CA ALA A 275 14.46 -23.77 1.03
C ALA A 275 13.19 -24.59 1.18
N ALA A 276 12.03 -23.94 1.02
CA ALA A 276 10.81 -24.71 1.00
C ALA A 276 10.94 -25.72 -0.12
N GLU A 277 10.70 -26.97 0.22
CA GLU A 277 10.57 -27.99 -0.80
C GLU A 277 9.57 -27.52 -1.86
N PRO A 278 9.74 -27.92 -3.13
CA PRO A 278 8.76 -27.65 -4.17
C PRO A 278 7.37 -27.99 -3.65
N ALA A 279 6.42 -27.07 -3.80
CA ALA A 279 5.07 -27.21 -3.24
C ALA A 279 4.01 -27.07 -4.34
N CYS A 280 2.86 -27.68 -4.11
CA CYS A 280 1.72 -27.54 -5.00
C CYS A 280 1.20 -26.09 -4.98
N ALA A 281 1.09 -25.44 -6.13
CA ALA A 281 0.59 -24.06 -6.24
C ALA A 281 -0.88 -23.88 -5.83
N ALA A 282 -1.64 -24.98 -5.72
CA ALA A 282 -3.06 -24.94 -5.33
C ALA A 282 -3.28 -25.26 -3.85
N CYS A 283 -2.71 -26.37 -3.38
CA CYS A 283 -2.98 -26.91 -2.04
C CYS A 283 -1.77 -26.86 -1.11
N PHE A 284 -0.64 -26.32 -1.57
CA PHE A 284 0.52 -26.01 -0.74
C PHE A 284 1.24 -27.22 -0.11
N LYS A 285 0.86 -28.44 -0.49
CA LYS A 285 1.56 -29.68 -0.10
C LYS A 285 2.99 -29.67 -0.64
N ALA A 286 3.95 -29.83 0.27
CA ALA A 286 5.36 -29.99 -0.04
C ALA A 286 5.64 -31.39 -0.60
N LYS A 287 6.83 -31.60 -1.16
CA LYS A 287 7.20 -32.89 -1.77
C LYS A 287 7.21 -34.01 -0.73
N ALA A 288 7.64 -33.74 0.49
CA ALA A 288 7.62 -34.66 1.61
C ALA A 288 6.21 -35.13 2.00
N ASP A 289 5.18 -34.32 1.71
CA ASP A 289 3.77 -34.65 2.00
C ASP A 289 3.12 -35.50 0.89
N LEU A 290 3.85 -35.76 -0.21
CA LEU A 290 3.35 -36.57 -1.32
C LEU A 290 3.78 -38.03 -1.17
N PRO A 291 3.00 -38.99 -1.69
CA PRO A 291 3.39 -40.40 -1.69
C PRO A 291 4.78 -40.59 -2.32
N ALA A 292 5.54 -41.55 -1.81
CA ALA A 292 6.87 -41.85 -2.34
C ALA A 292 6.80 -42.07 -3.86
N ARG A 293 7.72 -41.43 -4.60
CA ARG A 293 7.80 -41.40 -6.08
C ARG A 293 6.75 -40.55 -6.81
N HIS A 294 5.89 -39.82 -6.09
CA HIS A 294 4.95 -38.91 -6.74
C HIS A 294 5.67 -37.65 -7.25
N ALA A 295 5.59 -37.40 -8.56
CA ALA A 295 6.18 -36.23 -9.18
C ALA A 295 5.13 -35.11 -9.33
N TYR A 296 5.55 -33.86 -9.19
CA TYR A 296 4.72 -32.72 -9.50
C TYR A 296 4.39 -32.67 -10.99
N LYS A 297 3.12 -32.38 -11.31
CA LYS A 297 2.70 -31.99 -12.65
C LYS A 297 3.08 -30.53 -12.89
N ARG A 298 3.51 -30.21 -14.11
CA ARG A 298 3.93 -28.85 -14.50
C ARG A 298 2.90 -28.21 -15.42
N CYS A 299 2.69 -26.90 -15.28
CA CYS A 299 1.92 -26.16 -16.28
C CYS A 299 2.73 -26.00 -17.57
N ALA A 300 2.29 -26.63 -18.66
CA ALA A 300 2.97 -26.56 -19.95
C ALA A 300 3.07 -25.11 -20.49
N GLY A 301 2.04 -24.29 -20.29
CA GLY A 301 2.06 -22.89 -20.74
C GLY A 301 3.10 -22.04 -20.02
N CYS A 302 3.26 -22.25 -18.70
CA CYS A 302 4.29 -21.54 -17.93
C CYS A 302 5.69 -22.09 -18.19
N ALA A 303 5.83 -23.39 -18.39
CA ALA A 303 7.13 -23.99 -18.71
C ALA A 303 7.73 -23.43 -20.01
N LYS A 304 6.92 -22.98 -20.97
CA LYS A 304 7.37 -22.34 -22.22
C LYS A 304 8.04 -20.97 -22.03
N ILE A 305 7.82 -20.33 -20.89
CA ILE A 305 8.40 -19.02 -20.54
C ILE A 305 9.37 -19.15 -19.35
N ASP A 306 9.93 -20.35 -19.17
CA ASP A 306 10.81 -20.71 -18.06
C ASP A 306 10.21 -20.43 -16.67
N TYR A 307 8.88 -20.49 -16.56
CA TYR A 307 8.15 -20.35 -15.31
C TYR A 307 7.56 -21.69 -14.86
N GLU A 308 7.91 -22.15 -13.66
CA GLU A 308 7.51 -23.48 -13.19
C GLU A 308 6.39 -23.40 -12.16
N VAL A 309 5.16 -23.65 -12.60
CA VAL A 309 4.01 -23.86 -11.71
C VAL A 309 3.76 -25.34 -11.52
N LEU A 310 3.88 -25.81 -10.28
CA LEU A 310 3.81 -27.21 -9.89
C LEU A 310 2.47 -27.57 -9.25
N TYR A 311 1.97 -28.76 -9.54
CA TYR A 311 0.72 -29.28 -8.98
C TYR A 311 0.89 -30.72 -8.52
N CYS A 312 0.42 -31.04 -7.32
CA CYS A 312 0.46 -32.42 -6.85
C CYS A 312 -0.55 -33.30 -7.60
N SER A 313 -1.60 -32.73 -8.20
CA SER A 313 -2.62 -33.49 -8.90
C SER A 313 -3.27 -32.69 -10.03
N ARG A 314 -4.10 -33.35 -10.87
CA ARG A 314 -4.82 -32.66 -11.95
C ARG A 314 -5.93 -31.78 -11.38
N GLU A 315 -6.55 -32.24 -10.30
CA GLU A 315 -7.62 -31.55 -9.56
C GLU A 315 -7.09 -30.23 -9.00
N CYS A 316 -5.90 -30.26 -8.39
CA CYS A 316 -5.20 -29.04 -7.94
C CYS A 316 -4.89 -28.08 -9.09
N GLN A 317 -4.45 -28.60 -10.24
CA GLN A 317 -4.21 -27.76 -11.42
C GLN A 317 -5.51 -27.10 -11.92
N VAL A 318 -6.62 -27.85 -11.98
CA VAL A 318 -7.92 -27.33 -12.43
C VAL A 318 -8.49 -26.32 -11.43
N SER A 319 -8.35 -26.58 -10.12
CA SER A 319 -8.77 -25.64 -9.08
C SER A 319 -7.95 -24.35 -9.14
N HIS A 320 -6.61 -24.41 -9.21
CA HIS A 320 -5.80 -23.21 -9.38
C HIS A 320 -6.09 -22.47 -10.70
N TRP A 321 -6.43 -23.21 -11.77
CA TRP A 321 -6.83 -22.64 -13.06
C TRP A 321 -8.11 -21.79 -12.97
N LYS A 322 -9.11 -22.24 -12.20
CA LYS A 322 -10.41 -21.57 -12.07
C LYS A 322 -10.48 -20.60 -10.90
N ASP A 323 -9.97 -21.03 -9.74
CA ASP A 323 -10.25 -20.47 -8.42
C ASP A 323 -8.99 -19.93 -7.72
N GLY A 324 -7.84 -19.96 -8.40
CA GLY A 324 -6.63 -19.31 -7.91
C GLY A 324 -6.84 -17.82 -7.60
N LYS A 325 -5.95 -17.21 -6.84
CA LYS A 325 -6.00 -15.77 -6.53
C LYS A 325 -4.67 -15.11 -6.96
N PRO A 326 -4.57 -14.61 -8.21
CA PRO A 326 -5.58 -14.65 -9.28
C PRO A 326 -5.71 -16.04 -9.94
N PRO A 327 -6.82 -16.33 -10.66
CA PRO A 327 -6.98 -17.57 -11.40
C PRO A 327 -5.83 -17.79 -12.38
N HIS A 328 -5.22 -19.00 -12.38
CA HIS A 328 -4.01 -19.25 -13.15
C HIS A 328 -4.21 -19.04 -14.66
N LYS A 329 -5.42 -19.27 -15.18
CA LYS A 329 -5.77 -19.03 -16.59
C LYS A 329 -5.50 -17.60 -17.07
N GLU A 330 -5.50 -16.63 -16.15
CA GLU A 330 -5.32 -15.21 -16.45
C GLU A 330 -3.84 -14.82 -16.53
N VAL A 331 -2.94 -15.66 -16.03
CA VAL A 331 -1.49 -15.43 -15.98
C VAL A 331 -0.67 -16.51 -16.70
N CYS A 332 -1.28 -17.65 -17.04
CA CYS A 332 -0.60 -18.79 -17.64
C CYS A 332 0.05 -18.43 -18.97
N GLY A 333 1.36 -18.70 -19.10
CA GLY A 333 2.12 -18.48 -20.32
C GLY A 333 2.29 -17.01 -20.72
N ARG A 334 1.94 -16.07 -19.82
CA ARG A 334 2.20 -14.65 -20.00
C ARG A 334 3.56 -14.29 -19.43
N THR A 335 4.31 -13.48 -20.16
CA THR A 335 5.58 -12.95 -19.63
C THR A 335 5.31 -12.07 -18.41
N HIS A 336 6.33 -11.86 -17.58
CA HIS A 336 6.23 -11.00 -16.40
C HIS A 336 5.64 -9.63 -16.72
N LYS A 337 6.15 -8.97 -17.77
CA LYS A 337 5.63 -7.68 -18.26
C LYS A 337 4.12 -7.73 -18.61
N GLN A 338 3.63 -8.85 -19.14
CA GLN A 338 2.21 -9.02 -19.45
C GLN A 338 1.37 -9.27 -18.19
N VAL A 339 1.90 -10.02 -17.22
CA VAL A 339 1.27 -10.20 -15.90
C VAL A 339 1.24 -8.88 -15.14
N GLU A 340 2.32 -8.09 -15.21
CA GLU A 340 2.45 -6.77 -14.62
C GLU A 340 1.39 -5.81 -15.17
N VAL A 341 1.28 -5.71 -16.50
CA VAL A 341 0.24 -4.90 -17.16
C VAL A 341 -1.16 -5.38 -16.78
N ALA A 342 -1.38 -6.70 -16.68
CA ALA A 342 -2.68 -7.25 -16.29
C ALA A 342 -3.02 -7.00 -14.80
N ALA A 343 -2.03 -7.07 -13.91
CA ALA A 343 -2.19 -6.76 -12.49
C ALA A 343 -2.46 -5.27 -12.29
N ARG A 344 -1.67 -4.41 -12.94
CA ARG A 344 -1.89 -2.95 -12.97
C ARG A 344 -3.29 -2.62 -13.46
N ARG A 345 -3.80 -3.28 -14.51
CA ARG A 345 -5.18 -3.06 -15.00
C ARG A 345 -6.28 -3.46 -14.02
N ARG A 346 -6.04 -4.38 -13.08
CA ARG A 346 -7.05 -4.75 -12.07
C ARG A 346 -7.14 -3.73 -10.96
N ILE A 347 -6.00 -3.13 -10.63
CA ILE A 347 -5.87 -2.19 -9.52
C ILE A 347 -6.15 -0.76 -10.01
N ALA A 348 -5.76 -0.45 -11.24
CA ALA A 348 -5.99 0.84 -11.86
C ALA A 348 -7.48 1.14 -11.90
N LEU A 349 -7.83 2.27 -11.28
CA LEU A 349 -9.15 2.83 -11.44
C LEU A 349 -9.36 3.21 -12.91
N PRO A 350 -10.59 3.11 -13.41
CA PRO A 350 -10.89 3.64 -14.73
C PRO A 350 -10.47 5.12 -14.79
N PRO A 351 -9.96 5.59 -15.95
CA PRO A 351 -9.65 7.00 -16.13
C PRO A 351 -10.90 7.84 -15.86
N ALA A 352 -10.73 8.96 -15.17
CA ALA A 352 -11.81 9.90 -14.90
C ALA A 352 -11.59 11.18 -15.72
N PRO A 353 -11.99 11.21 -17.00
CA PRO A 353 -11.83 12.41 -17.84
C PRO A 353 -12.58 13.63 -17.26
N TRP A 354 -13.60 13.38 -16.44
CA TRP A 354 -14.36 14.41 -15.73
C TRP A 354 -13.64 15.03 -14.53
N LEU A 355 -12.57 14.40 -14.03
CA LEU A 355 -11.81 14.89 -12.88
C LEU A 355 -10.78 15.92 -13.36
N PRO A 356 -10.90 17.20 -12.96
CA PRO A 356 -9.91 18.19 -13.35
C PRO A 356 -8.56 17.90 -12.69
N LYS A 357 -7.47 18.31 -13.36
CA LYS A 357 -6.13 18.26 -12.76
C LYS A 357 -6.07 19.22 -11.58
N ALA A 358 -5.45 18.80 -10.47
CA ALA A 358 -5.18 19.68 -9.35
C ALA A 358 -4.23 20.82 -9.77
N ASP A 359 -4.48 22.01 -9.25
CA ASP A 359 -3.61 23.16 -9.43
C ASP A 359 -2.26 22.92 -8.73
N PRO A 360 -1.16 23.51 -9.22
CA PRO A 360 0.15 23.37 -8.58
C PRO A 360 0.10 23.73 -7.09
N GLY A 361 0.57 22.81 -6.23
CA GLY A 361 0.58 23.00 -4.77
C GLY A 361 -0.65 22.46 -4.04
N PHE A 362 -1.74 22.15 -4.75
CA PHE A 362 -2.89 21.47 -4.15
C PHE A 362 -2.73 19.95 -4.20
N THR A 363 -2.90 19.29 -3.06
CA THR A 363 -2.92 17.83 -2.96
C THR A 363 -4.27 17.40 -2.42
N HIS A 364 -4.94 16.47 -3.11
CA HIS A 364 -6.22 15.94 -2.65
C HIS A 364 -6.07 15.26 -1.29
N THR A 365 -6.98 15.55 -0.36
CA THR A 365 -6.99 14.89 0.95
C THR A 365 -7.42 13.43 0.80
N PRO A 366 -7.09 12.55 1.77
CA PRO A 366 -7.54 11.16 1.75
C PRO A 366 -9.08 11.02 1.64
N ALA A 367 -9.83 11.92 2.28
CA ALA A 367 -11.28 11.95 2.21
C ALA A 367 -11.79 12.30 0.80
N LEU A 368 -11.16 13.29 0.14
CA LEU A 368 -11.49 13.63 -1.23
C LEU A 368 -11.10 12.52 -2.21
N LEU A 369 -9.95 11.88 -2.02
CA LEU A 369 -9.57 10.70 -2.81
C LEU A 369 -10.59 9.57 -2.67
N HIS A 370 -11.09 9.29 -1.45
CA HIS A 370 -12.17 8.34 -1.21
C HIS A 370 -13.44 8.71 -1.99
N HIS A 371 -13.81 10.01 -1.97
CA HIS A 371 -14.95 10.53 -2.72
C HIS A 371 -14.80 10.27 -4.22
N ILE A 372 -13.65 10.63 -4.79
CA ILE A 372 -13.38 10.44 -6.22
C ILE A 372 -13.41 8.96 -6.59
N VAL A 373 -12.81 8.07 -5.77
CA VAL A 373 -12.86 6.61 -5.98
C VAL A 373 -14.31 6.11 -5.99
N THR A 374 -15.14 6.61 -5.07
CA THR A 374 -16.55 6.26 -4.98
C THR A 374 -17.31 6.68 -6.24
N LEU A 375 -17.11 7.92 -6.72
CA LEU A 375 -17.69 8.40 -7.97
C LEU A 375 -17.19 7.62 -9.20
N ARG A 376 -15.92 7.21 -9.24
CA ARG A 376 -15.36 6.40 -10.34
C ARG A 376 -15.95 4.98 -10.40
N ARG A 377 -16.38 4.42 -9.26
CA ARG A 377 -16.95 3.07 -9.18
C ARG A 377 -18.41 3.04 -9.60
N ASP A 378 -19.15 4.11 -9.37
CA ASP A 378 -20.53 4.23 -9.83
C ASP A 378 -20.55 4.57 -11.34
N LYS A 379 -21.28 3.76 -12.12
CA LYS A 379 -21.40 3.94 -13.58
C LYS A 379 -22.60 4.81 -13.98
N SER A 380 -23.39 5.24 -13.01
CA SER A 380 -24.59 6.04 -13.24
C SER A 380 -24.19 7.48 -13.56
N LYS A 381 -24.69 7.98 -14.70
CA LYS A 381 -24.33 9.31 -15.20
C LYS A 381 -24.85 10.43 -14.31
N ASP A 382 -25.91 10.16 -13.54
CA ASP A 382 -26.64 11.11 -12.72
C ASP A 382 -26.04 11.28 -11.31
N LEU A 383 -25.20 10.36 -10.82
CA LEU A 383 -24.51 10.53 -9.55
C LEU A 383 -23.47 11.65 -9.65
N VAL A 384 -23.67 12.71 -8.85
CA VAL A 384 -22.74 13.85 -8.83
C VAL A 384 -21.93 13.94 -7.55
N TYR A 385 -22.43 13.34 -6.46
CA TYR A 385 -21.84 13.39 -5.13
C TYR A 385 -22.37 12.24 -4.24
N VAL A 386 -21.60 11.82 -3.24
CA VAL A 386 -22.02 10.86 -2.20
C VAL A 386 -21.79 11.45 -0.83
N ILE A 387 -22.82 11.43 0.02
CA ILE A 387 -22.73 11.85 1.42
C ILE A 387 -22.58 10.59 2.26
N PHE A 388 -21.44 10.44 2.92
CA PHE A 388 -21.10 9.20 3.61
C PHE A 388 -21.89 9.03 4.90
N GLY A 389 -22.46 7.84 5.07
CA GLY A 389 -23.12 7.44 6.30
C GLY A 389 -22.08 7.16 7.40
N ALA A 390 -22.45 7.43 8.66
CA ALA A 390 -21.69 6.85 9.77
C ALA A 390 -22.17 5.40 9.94
N GLU A 391 -21.28 4.42 9.96
CA GLU A 391 -21.63 3.01 10.15
C GLU A 391 -22.48 2.82 11.42
N PRO A 392 -23.59 2.06 11.37
CA PRO A 392 -24.09 1.21 10.27
C PRO A 392 -25.02 1.92 9.25
N GLY A 393 -25.04 3.25 9.19
CA GLY A 393 -25.90 4.03 8.31
C GLY A 393 -25.50 3.95 6.83
N ASN A 394 -26.50 4.00 5.95
CA ASN A 394 -26.31 4.04 4.50
C ASN A 394 -25.76 5.39 4.03
N ASP A 395 -24.95 5.32 2.97
CA ASP A 395 -24.55 6.46 2.17
C ASP A 395 -25.76 7.05 1.43
N ILE A 396 -25.75 8.37 1.22
CA ILE A 396 -26.77 9.06 0.44
C ILE A 396 -26.15 9.46 -0.89
N SER A 397 -26.58 8.80 -1.96
CA SER A 397 -26.25 9.18 -3.33
C SER A 397 -27.02 10.44 -3.73
N VAL A 398 -26.29 11.51 -4.04
CA VAL A 398 -26.87 12.73 -4.58
C VAL A 398 -26.87 12.64 -6.10
N ARG A 399 -28.08 12.55 -6.66
CA ARG A 399 -28.34 12.42 -8.09
C ARG A 399 -28.96 13.70 -8.61
N MET A 400 -28.47 14.19 -9.75
CA MET A 400 -29.03 15.36 -10.43
C MET A 400 -29.36 14.96 -11.87
N PRO A 401 -30.61 14.55 -12.17
CA PRO A 401 -31.01 14.15 -13.52
C PRO A 401 -30.99 15.32 -14.51
N GLU A 402 -30.86 15.01 -15.81
CA GLU A 402 -30.81 16.01 -16.90
C GLU A 402 -32.17 16.21 -17.60
N ASP A 403 -33.24 15.76 -16.97
CA ASP A 403 -34.59 15.62 -17.54
C ASP A 403 -35.33 16.94 -17.74
N THR A 404 -35.01 17.98 -16.97
CA THR A 404 -35.63 19.31 -17.07
C THR A 404 -34.59 20.41 -17.28
N GLY A 405 -35.00 21.53 -17.90
CA GLY A 405 -34.11 22.68 -18.13
C GLY A 405 -33.52 23.25 -16.82
N HIS A 406 -34.33 23.31 -15.76
CA HIS A 406 -33.89 23.75 -14.44
C HIS A 406 -32.93 22.75 -13.79
N ALA A 407 -33.21 21.45 -13.85
CA ALA A 407 -32.31 20.43 -13.32
C ALA A 407 -30.96 20.41 -14.06
N ARG A 408 -30.97 20.60 -15.39
CA ARG A 408 -29.76 20.74 -16.21
C ARG A 408 -28.92 21.94 -15.79
N ALA A 409 -29.53 23.12 -15.61
CA ALA A 409 -28.81 24.32 -15.17
C ALA A 409 -28.21 24.14 -13.78
N ARG A 410 -28.97 23.59 -12.82
CA ARG A 410 -28.51 23.30 -11.47
C ARG A 410 -27.36 22.29 -11.46
N ARG A 411 -27.46 21.23 -12.26
CA ARG A 411 -26.40 20.23 -12.44
C ARG A 411 -25.13 20.85 -13.01
N ALA A 412 -25.24 21.67 -14.06
CA ALA A 412 -24.10 22.37 -14.64
C ALA A 412 -23.40 23.26 -13.60
N GLN A 413 -24.18 24.05 -12.84
CA GLN A 413 -23.65 24.87 -11.76
C GLN A 413 -22.94 24.03 -10.70
N PHE A 414 -23.56 22.94 -10.23
CA PHE A 414 -22.95 22.03 -9.26
C PHE A 414 -21.60 21.49 -9.74
N LEU A 415 -21.53 21.05 -10.99
CA LEU A 415 -20.32 20.44 -11.54
C LEU A 415 -19.20 21.46 -11.76
N VAL A 416 -19.53 22.71 -12.12
CA VAL A 416 -18.54 23.81 -12.17
C VAL A 416 -17.93 24.04 -10.79
N LEU A 417 -18.77 24.20 -9.76
CA LEU A 417 -18.32 24.41 -8.38
C LEU A 417 -17.49 23.22 -7.87
N ARG A 418 -17.96 21.99 -8.12
CA ARG A 418 -17.23 20.77 -7.78
C ARG A 418 -15.87 20.73 -8.45
N ASN A 419 -15.79 21.09 -9.72
CA ASN A 419 -14.53 21.08 -10.45
C ASN A 419 -13.55 22.15 -9.92
N ARG A 420 -14.03 23.34 -9.53
CA ARG A 420 -13.18 24.32 -8.83
C ARG A 420 -12.65 23.75 -7.51
N ALA A 421 -13.53 23.21 -6.67
CA ALA A 421 -13.15 22.60 -5.39
C ALA A 421 -12.16 21.43 -5.58
N PHE A 422 -12.34 20.57 -6.60
CA PHE A 422 -11.40 19.50 -6.95
C PHE A 422 -10.06 20.02 -7.47
N ARG A 423 -10.01 21.18 -8.13
CA ARG A 423 -8.75 21.76 -8.64
C ARG A 423 -7.90 22.33 -7.52
N ASN A 424 -8.49 23.07 -6.57
CA ASN A 424 -7.71 23.89 -5.65
C ASN A 424 -8.37 24.16 -4.29
N ALA A 425 -9.42 23.43 -3.93
CA ALA A 425 -10.21 23.69 -2.73
C ALA A 425 -10.69 25.16 -2.61
N ASP A 426 -11.10 25.79 -3.72
CA ASP A 426 -11.73 27.12 -3.74
C ASP A 426 -12.79 27.25 -2.63
N PRO A 427 -12.57 28.09 -1.60
CA PRO A 427 -13.46 28.18 -0.46
C PRO A 427 -14.89 28.57 -0.84
N ASP A 428 -15.04 29.52 -1.76
CA ASP A 428 -16.36 29.97 -2.22
C ASP A 428 -17.10 28.82 -2.93
N ALA A 429 -16.37 28.02 -3.71
CA ALA A 429 -16.93 26.84 -4.35
C ALA A 429 -17.34 25.78 -3.33
N VAL A 430 -16.54 25.53 -2.30
CA VAL A 430 -16.86 24.55 -1.24
C VAL A 430 -18.08 24.99 -0.42
N HIS A 431 -18.17 26.26 -0.04
CA HIS A 431 -19.36 26.82 0.62
C HIS A 431 -20.60 26.70 -0.28
N ALA A 432 -20.48 27.01 -1.57
CA ALA A 432 -21.56 26.87 -2.52
C ALA A 432 -22.03 25.41 -2.67
N LEU A 433 -21.09 24.45 -2.70
CA LEU A 433 -21.41 23.02 -2.69
C LEU A 433 -22.16 22.64 -1.43
N PHE A 434 -21.76 23.14 -0.26
CA PHE A 434 -22.47 22.89 1.00
C PHE A 434 -23.94 23.34 0.93
N VAL A 435 -24.20 24.54 0.38
CA VAL A 435 -25.57 25.06 0.19
C VAL A 435 -26.36 24.18 -0.76
N LEU A 436 -25.82 23.86 -1.95
CA LEU A 436 -26.51 23.07 -2.97
C LEU A 436 -26.82 21.63 -2.50
N LEU A 437 -25.88 21.01 -1.78
CA LEU A 437 -26.03 19.66 -1.23
C LEU A 437 -26.99 19.65 -0.05
N SER A 438 -26.99 20.68 0.80
CA SER A 438 -27.94 20.81 1.90
C SER A 438 -29.38 21.00 1.39
N ASP A 439 -29.59 21.81 0.36
CA ASP A 439 -30.90 21.94 -0.28
C ASP A 439 -31.35 20.60 -0.90
N GLN A 440 -30.42 19.90 -1.57
CA GLN A 440 -30.72 18.60 -2.17
C GLN A 440 -31.04 17.53 -1.11
N LEU A 441 -30.33 17.53 0.02
CA LEU A 441 -30.65 16.68 1.17
C LEU A 441 -32.06 16.95 1.71
N ARG A 442 -32.47 18.22 1.79
CA ARG A 442 -33.81 18.60 2.25
C ARG A 442 -34.91 18.07 1.33
N ILE A 443 -34.65 18.04 0.02
CA ILE A 443 -35.57 17.47 -0.97
C ILE A 443 -35.63 15.94 -0.83
N THR A 444 -34.49 15.28 -0.58
CA THR A 444 -34.40 13.83 -0.53
C THR A 444 -34.88 13.24 0.81
N ILE A 445 -34.69 13.95 1.91
CA ILE A 445 -35.06 13.50 3.26
C ILE A 445 -36.32 14.24 3.69
N ALA A 446 -37.46 13.54 3.68
CA ALA A 446 -38.74 14.11 4.10
C ALA A 446 -38.84 14.37 5.61
N ASP A 447 -38.02 13.71 6.42
CA ASP A 447 -37.99 13.87 7.87
C ASP A 447 -37.03 14.98 8.31
N ASP A 448 -37.58 16.05 8.89
CA ASP A 448 -36.80 17.21 9.38
C ASP A 448 -35.78 16.81 10.47
N VAL A 449 -36.08 15.78 11.27
CA VAL A 449 -35.15 15.28 12.30
C VAL A 449 -33.94 14.62 11.65
N GLU A 450 -34.15 13.73 10.69
CA GLU A 450 -33.05 13.13 9.95
C GLU A 450 -32.26 14.18 9.15
N TYR A 451 -32.93 15.14 8.51
CA TYR A 451 -32.26 16.24 7.81
C TYR A 451 -31.32 17.01 8.75
N THR A 452 -31.83 17.46 9.90
CA THR A 452 -31.05 18.19 10.92
C THR A 452 -29.87 17.38 11.42
N ARG A 453 -29.99 16.05 11.51
CA ARG A 453 -28.90 15.15 11.89
C ARG A 453 -27.83 14.99 10.79
N ARG A 454 -28.21 15.13 9.52
CA ARG A 454 -27.34 14.85 8.36
C ARG A 454 -26.55 16.08 7.90
N VAL A 455 -27.10 17.29 8.02
CA VAL A 455 -26.40 18.53 7.60
C VAL A 455 -25.03 18.71 8.29
N PRO A 456 -24.86 18.51 9.61
CA PRO A 456 -23.55 18.60 10.25
C PRO A 456 -22.55 17.54 9.77
N LYS A 457 -23.04 16.39 9.28
CA LYS A 457 -22.17 15.35 8.71
C LYS A 457 -21.69 15.73 7.32
N LEU A 458 -22.58 16.23 6.47
CA LEU A 458 -22.22 16.80 5.18
C LEU A 458 -21.17 17.91 5.35
N ARG A 459 -21.37 18.78 6.34
CA ARG A 459 -20.43 19.84 6.70
C ARG A 459 -19.02 19.29 6.97
N ARG A 460 -18.90 18.39 7.95
CA ARG A 460 -17.62 17.74 8.32
C ARG A 460 -17.00 16.98 7.16
N GLN A 461 -17.81 16.38 6.30
CA GLN A 461 -17.31 15.70 5.11
C GLN A 461 -16.65 16.68 4.15
N LEU A 462 -17.29 17.82 3.83
CA LEU A 462 -16.69 18.85 2.97
C LEU A 462 -15.41 19.43 3.61
N GLU A 463 -15.44 19.71 4.91
CA GLU A 463 -14.26 20.18 5.65
C GLU A 463 -13.09 19.18 5.55
N GLY A 464 -13.36 17.88 5.70
CA GLY A 464 -12.35 16.83 5.56
C GLY A 464 -11.88 16.61 4.12
N GLU A 465 -12.76 16.75 3.14
CA GLU A 465 -12.44 16.60 1.71
C GLU A 465 -11.57 17.77 1.20
N TYR A 466 -11.87 19.00 1.59
CA TYR A 466 -11.23 20.20 1.00
C TYR A 466 -10.30 20.95 1.95
N GLY A 467 -10.32 20.67 3.26
CA GLY A 467 -9.57 21.44 4.25
C GLY A 467 -10.06 22.88 4.42
N VAL A 468 -11.32 23.14 4.06
CA VAL A 468 -11.97 24.45 4.13
C VAL A 468 -13.05 24.43 5.20
N ASP A 469 -13.03 25.39 6.12
CA ASP A 469 -14.13 25.61 7.07
C ASP A 469 -15.34 26.21 6.34
N VAL A 470 -16.47 25.50 6.34
CA VAL A 470 -17.69 25.91 5.63
C VAL A 470 -18.68 26.68 6.52
N GLY A 471 -18.36 26.90 7.80
CA GLY A 471 -19.22 27.59 8.77
C GLY A 471 -20.42 26.78 9.26
N GLU A 472 -21.15 27.29 10.25
CA GLU A 472 -22.28 26.55 10.87
C GLU A 472 -23.57 26.54 10.05
N ALA A 473 -23.85 27.63 9.32
CA ALA A 473 -25.10 27.80 8.59
C ALA A 473 -24.83 27.92 7.09
N PRO A 474 -25.56 27.16 6.24
CA PRO A 474 -25.49 27.36 4.80
C PRO A 474 -25.96 28.77 4.45
N MET A 475 -25.19 29.48 3.62
CA MET A 475 -25.60 30.76 3.06
C MET A 475 -26.90 30.62 2.25
N PRO A 476 -27.72 31.68 2.12
CA PRO A 476 -28.89 31.64 1.26
C PRO A 476 -28.49 31.31 -0.18
N LEU A 477 -29.30 30.52 -0.88
CA LEU A 477 -29.03 30.05 -2.25
C LEU A 477 -28.78 31.22 -3.24
N SER A 478 -29.36 32.40 -2.97
CA SER A 478 -29.14 33.62 -3.75
C SER A 478 -27.71 34.19 -3.64
N ALA A 479 -26.95 33.82 -2.62
CA ALA A 479 -25.56 34.21 -2.43
C ALA A 479 -24.57 33.25 -3.11
N VAL A 480 -25.05 32.11 -3.65
CA VAL A 480 -24.19 31.15 -4.34
C VAL A 480 -23.67 31.77 -5.64
N PRO A 481 -22.34 31.83 -5.85
CA PRO A 481 -21.76 32.29 -7.11
C PRO A 481 -22.34 31.52 -8.30
N GLN A 482 -22.75 32.27 -9.33
CA GLN A 482 -23.24 31.69 -10.58
C GLN A 482 -22.04 31.29 -11.45
N ALA A 483 -22.13 30.11 -12.07
CA ALA A 483 -21.14 29.68 -13.04
C ALA A 483 -21.13 30.65 -14.23
N THR A 484 -19.94 31.07 -14.66
CA THR A 484 -19.83 31.93 -15.83
C THR A 484 -20.10 31.12 -17.11
N PRO A 485 -20.56 31.76 -18.21
CA PRO A 485 -20.76 31.06 -19.48
C PRO A 485 -19.51 30.33 -19.99
N GLY A 486 -18.31 30.87 -19.73
CA GLY A 486 -17.04 30.24 -20.11
C GLY A 486 -16.81 28.91 -19.40
N GLU A 487 -17.14 28.83 -18.11
CA GLU A 487 -16.96 27.61 -17.32
C GLU A 487 -17.96 26.51 -17.67
N ILE A 488 -19.19 26.92 -18.01
CA ILE A 488 -20.19 25.98 -18.54
C ILE A 488 -19.70 25.43 -19.88
N GLY A 489 -19.06 26.26 -20.72
CA GLY A 489 -18.39 25.85 -21.94
C GLY A 489 -17.27 24.84 -21.70
N GLU A 490 -16.39 25.07 -20.72
CA GLU A 490 -15.34 24.12 -20.33
C GLU A 490 -15.91 22.78 -19.84
N LEU A 491 -17.01 22.81 -19.09
CA LEU A 491 -17.66 21.60 -18.58
C LEU A 491 -18.14 20.69 -19.71
N ALA A 492 -18.72 21.28 -20.76
CA ALA A 492 -19.20 20.53 -21.92
C ALA A 492 -18.08 19.74 -22.61
N LEU A 493 -16.85 20.29 -22.63
CA LEU A 493 -15.67 19.60 -23.17
C LEU A 493 -15.22 18.42 -22.31
N LEU A 494 -15.37 18.50 -20.98
CA LEU A 494 -14.97 17.44 -20.05
C LEU A 494 -15.97 16.27 -20.00
N GLN A 495 -17.23 16.51 -20.37
CA GLN A 495 -18.31 15.49 -20.28
C GLN A 495 -18.55 14.70 -21.57
N CYS A 496 -18.01 15.15 -22.71
CA CYS A 496 -18.27 14.55 -24.02
C CYS A 496 -16.98 14.23 -24.81
N PRO A 497 -16.16 13.26 -24.35
CA PRO A 497 -15.05 12.77 -25.18
C PRO A 497 -15.54 11.95 -26.38
N ASP A 498 -16.70 11.30 -26.31
CA ASP A 498 -17.17 10.32 -27.31
C ASP A 498 -18.27 10.87 -28.27
N SER A 499 -18.60 12.16 -28.23
CA SER A 499 -19.67 12.74 -29.07
C SER A 499 -19.18 13.66 -30.18
N LEU A 500 -17.89 13.62 -30.51
CA LEU A 500 -17.26 14.41 -31.57
C LEU A 500 -16.77 13.57 -32.77
N ASP A 501 -17.06 12.27 -32.79
CA ASP A 501 -16.81 11.36 -33.92
C ASP A 501 -18.09 11.05 -34.71
#